data_AF-A0A1G9ZHR3-F1
#
_entry.id   AF-A0A1G9ZHR3-F1
#
_cell.length_a   1.000
_cell.length_b   1.000
_cell.length_c   1.000
_cell.angle_alpha   90.00
_cell.angle_beta   90.00
_cell.angle_gamma   90.00
#
_symmetry.space_group_name_H-M   'P 1'
#
loop_
_entity.id
_entity.type
_entity.pdbx_description
1 polymer ?
#
loop_
_entity_poly.entity_id
_entity_poly.type
_entity_poly.pdbx_seq_one_letter_code
_entity_poly.pdbx_strand_id
1 'polypeptide(L)'
;MTLEDIRLTLTQTDLNAQDEVLNALQMQRSMLFQQWTEMKQMIGTMDQMILAAQGSDRLPTELLYELAKQSKELRDLRLSWRDHWDFDRKASQFDMLLQAAPSFVDIADNEQQTDKSSLPVHTSYQAALAKITQLVSPIHNRKGLDVVTGTGNLAGKLQQMGMIMSAIDQSKQMLKLCAAKYRQT
;
A
#
# COMPACT_ATOMS: atom_id res chain seq x y z
N MET A 1 5.18 20.36 -10.19
CA MET A 1 5.29 21.25 -9.04
C MET A 1 6.00 22.51 -9.48
N THR A 2 5.27 23.61 -9.45
CA THR A 2 5.78 24.95 -9.77
C THR A 2 6.31 25.62 -8.50
N LEU A 3 7.07 26.72 -8.66
CA LEU A 3 7.47 27.56 -7.53
C LEU A 3 6.25 28.17 -6.81
N GLU A 4 5.18 28.43 -7.56
CA GLU A 4 3.89 28.88 -7.05
C GLU A 4 3.29 27.85 -6.09
N ASP A 5 3.28 26.56 -6.46
CA ASP A 5 2.73 25.47 -5.64
C ASP A 5 3.48 25.33 -4.31
N ILE A 6 4.80 25.45 -4.33
CA ILE A 6 5.66 25.40 -3.13
C ILE A 6 5.37 26.59 -2.24
N ARG A 7 5.32 27.79 -2.82
CA ARG A 7 5.05 29.03 -2.07
C ARG A 7 3.66 28.97 -1.43
N LEU A 8 2.65 28.51 -2.15
CA LEU A 8 1.28 28.36 -1.66
C LEU A 8 1.22 27.38 -0.48
N THR A 9 1.88 26.22 -0.62
CA THR A 9 2.03 25.22 0.45
C THR A 9 2.68 25.81 1.70
N LEU A 10 3.75 26.59 1.54
CA LEU A 10 4.47 27.22 2.66
C LEU A 10 3.69 28.39 3.29
N THR A 11 2.86 29.10 2.54
CA THR A 11 2.07 30.23 3.05
C THR A 11 0.76 29.83 3.71
N GLN A 12 0.18 28.68 3.33
CA GLN A 12 -1.07 28.16 3.91
C GLN A 12 -0.85 27.37 5.21
N THR A 13 0.40 27.04 5.50
CA THR A 13 0.76 26.27 6.69
C THR A 13 1.31 27.22 7.74
N ASP A 14 0.76 27.20 8.95
CA ASP A 14 1.30 27.98 10.06
C ASP A 14 2.73 27.49 10.33
N LEU A 15 3.72 28.40 10.38
CA LEU A 15 5.16 28.06 10.42
C LEU A 15 5.55 27.26 11.68
N ASN A 16 4.65 27.19 12.68
CA ASN A 16 4.79 26.36 13.87
C ASN A 16 4.35 24.89 13.68
N ALA A 17 3.81 24.52 12.52
CA ALA A 17 3.33 23.17 12.21
C ALA A 17 4.25 22.45 11.21
N GLN A 18 5.50 22.17 11.61
CA GLN A 18 6.49 21.45 10.80
C GLN A 18 5.93 20.16 10.17
N ASP A 19 5.08 19.43 10.90
CA ASP A 19 4.43 18.20 10.43
C ASP A 19 3.50 18.43 9.23
N GLU A 20 2.79 19.57 9.17
CA GLU A 20 1.88 19.89 8.08
C GLU A 20 2.65 20.20 6.79
N VAL A 21 3.75 20.94 6.89
CA VAL A 21 4.65 21.21 5.75
C VAL A 21 5.25 19.90 5.22
N LEU A 22 5.75 19.04 6.13
CA LEU A 22 6.29 17.74 5.75
C LEU A 22 5.23 16.87 5.05
N ASN A 23 4.00 16.82 5.57
CA ASN A 23 2.90 16.08 4.96
C ASN A 23 2.56 16.61 3.55
N ALA A 24 2.55 17.93 3.37
CA ALA A 24 2.30 18.54 2.07
C ALA A 24 3.42 18.21 1.07
N LEU A 25 4.69 18.29 1.48
CA LEU A 25 5.83 17.89 0.64
C LEU A 25 5.78 16.40 0.28
N GLN A 26 5.41 15.53 1.23
CA GLN A 26 5.23 14.09 0.97
C GLN A 26 4.10 13.83 -0.04
N MET A 27 3.01 14.58 0.04
CA MET A 27 1.92 14.50 -0.92
C MET A 27 2.36 14.95 -2.31
N GLN A 28 3.06 16.07 -2.42
CA GLN A 28 3.63 16.55 -3.69
C GLN A 28 4.61 15.54 -4.29
N ARG A 29 5.51 14.98 -3.46
CA ARG A 29 6.44 13.93 -3.88
C ARG A 29 5.69 12.71 -4.43
N SER A 30 4.60 12.29 -3.79
CA SER A 30 3.79 11.15 -4.23
C SER A 30 3.13 11.42 -5.59
N MET A 31 2.61 12.63 -5.82
CA MET A 31 2.08 13.05 -7.12
C MET A 31 3.15 13.01 -8.22
N LEU A 32 4.36 13.48 -7.93
CA LEU A 32 5.48 13.41 -8.87
C LEU A 32 5.88 11.97 -9.19
N PHE A 33 5.92 11.09 -8.19
CA PHE A 33 6.18 9.66 -8.40
C PHE A 33 5.11 9.01 -9.28
N GLN A 34 3.84 9.38 -9.11
CA GLN A 34 2.76 8.91 -9.96
C GLN A 34 2.97 9.37 -11.42
N GLN A 35 3.19 10.67 -11.64
CA GLN A 35 3.47 11.20 -12.98
C GLN A 35 4.70 10.54 -13.63
N TRP A 36 5.77 10.36 -12.86
CA TRP A 36 6.97 9.69 -13.33
C TRP A 36 6.71 8.24 -13.72
N THR A 37 5.92 7.50 -12.93
CA THR A 37 5.55 6.12 -13.25
C THR A 37 4.72 6.05 -14.52
N GLU A 38 3.77 6.97 -14.70
CA GLU A 38 2.97 7.09 -15.93
C GLU A 38 3.86 7.40 -17.14
N MET A 39 4.80 8.34 -17.02
CA MET A 39 5.77 8.65 -18.09
C MET A 39 6.63 7.45 -18.43
N LYS A 40 7.15 6.73 -17.43
CA LYS A 40 7.95 5.53 -17.64
C LYS A 40 7.18 4.46 -18.42
N GLN A 41 5.90 4.27 -18.11
CA GLN A 41 5.03 3.33 -18.83
C GLN A 41 4.80 3.77 -20.28
N MET A 42 4.53 5.05 -20.52
CA MET A 42 4.35 5.59 -21.87
C MET A 42 5.61 5.40 -22.72
N ILE A 43 6.78 5.75 -22.16
CA ILE A 43 8.07 5.59 -22.83
C ILE A 43 8.30 4.11 -23.16
N GLY A 44 8.11 3.20 -22.21
CA GLY A 44 8.28 1.76 -22.47
C GLY A 44 7.32 1.22 -23.54
N THR A 45 6.09 1.74 -23.63
CA THR A 45 5.15 1.39 -24.71
C THR A 45 5.69 1.89 -26.06
N MET A 46 6.17 3.13 -26.12
CA MET A 46 6.74 3.72 -27.34
C MET A 46 8.00 2.95 -27.79
N ASP A 47 8.86 2.55 -26.86
CA ASP A 47 10.05 1.76 -27.16
C ASP A 47 9.67 0.42 -27.81
N GLN A 48 8.64 -0.27 -27.30
CA GLN A 48 8.12 -1.49 -27.93
C GLN A 48 7.57 -1.25 -29.33
N MET A 49 6.85 -0.14 -29.53
CA MET A 49 6.33 0.25 -30.85
C MET A 49 7.47 0.55 -31.84
N ILE A 50 8.52 1.25 -31.41
CA ILE A 50 9.70 1.55 -32.22
C ILE A 50 10.41 0.25 -32.63
N LEU A 51 10.64 -0.66 -31.68
CA LEU A 51 11.27 -1.95 -31.97
C LEU A 51 10.45 -2.79 -32.95
N ALA A 52 9.12 -2.83 -32.78
CA ALA A 52 8.22 -3.53 -33.70
C ALA A 52 8.27 -2.95 -35.12
N ALA A 53 8.33 -1.63 -35.25
CA ALA A 53 8.44 -0.94 -36.54
C ALA A 53 9.80 -1.15 -37.21
N GLN A 54 10.90 -1.23 -36.45
CA GLN A 54 12.25 -1.46 -36.97
C GLN A 54 12.48 -2.91 -37.41
N GLY A 55 11.84 -3.87 -36.74
CA GLY A 55 12.03 -5.31 -37.02
C GLY A 55 11.15 -5.88 -38.13
N SER A 56 10.35 -5.05 -38.82
CA SER A 56 9.35 -5.50 -39.79
C SER A 56 9.53 -4.81 -41.15
N ASP A 57 9.48 -5.57 -42.25
CA ASP A 57 9.52 -5.02 -43.62
C ASP A 57 8.31 -4.14 -43.95
N ARG A 58 7.19 -4.35 -43.24
CA ARG A 58 5.97 -3.54 -43.30
C ARG A 58 5.58 -3.13 -41.90
N LEU A 59 5.03 -1.92 -41.76
CA LEU A 59 4.60 -1.40 -40.47
C LEU A 59 3.50 -2.32 -39.87
N PRO A 60 3.72 -2.92 -38.68
CA PRO A 60 2.77 -3.83 -38.07
C PRO A 60 1.66 -3.06 -37.35
N THR A 61 0.78 -2.40 -38.11
CA THR A 61 -0.23 -1.45 -37.60
C THR A 61 -1.13 -2.03 -36.51
N GLU A 62 -1.53 -3.30 -36.62
CA GLU A 62 -2.39 -3.97 -35.62
C GLU A 62 -1.69 -4.08 -34.26
N LEU A 63 -0.42 -4.50 -34.27
CA LEU A 63 0.39 -4.61 -33.06
C LEU A 63 0.59 -3.24 -32.41
N LEU A 64 0.84 -2.20 -33.21
CA LEU A 64 0.98 -0.83 -32.71
C LEU A 64 -0.31 -0.33 -32.05
N TYR A 65 -1.47 -0.63 -32.66
CA TYR A 65 -2.76 -0.29 -32.09
C TYR A 65 -3.01 -1.00 -30.76
N GLU A 66 -2.73 -2.29 -30.69
CA GLU A 66 -2.88 -3.08 -29.45
C GLU A 66 -1.98 -2.56 -28.32
N LEU A 67 -0.71 -2.23 -28.61
CA LEU A 67 0.20 -1.64 -27.63
C LEU A 67 -0.32 -0.28 -27.10
N ALA A 68 -0.81 0.58 -27.99
CA ALA A 68 -1.38 1.87 -27.61
C ALA A 68 -2.67 1.71 -26.79
N LYS A 69 -3.53 0.77 -27.16
CA LYS A 69 -4.78 0.45 -26.46
C LYS A 69 -4.51 -0.07 -25.05
N GLN A 70 -3.61 -1.04 -24.88
CA GLN A 70 -3.24 -1.56 -23.56
C GLN A 70 -2.65 -0.47 -22.66
N SER A 71 -1.83 0.42 -23.22
CA SER A 71 -1.26 1.56 -22.49
C SER A 71 -2.33 2.55 -22.02
N LYS A 72 -3.36 2.79 -22.86
CA LYS A 72 -4.53 3.60 -22.49
C LYS A 72 -5.35 2.92 -21.38
N GLU A 73 -5.71 1.65 -21.54
CA GLU A 73 -6.52 0.90 -20.57
C GLU A 73 -5.87 0.86 -19.18
N LEU A 74 -4.55 0.64 -19.11
CA LEU A 74 -3.80 0.69 -17.85
C LEU A 74 -3.82 2.08 -17.19
N ARG A 75 -3.78 3.14 -17.98
CA ARG A 75 -3.90 4.52 -17.48
C ARG A 75 -5.31 4.76 -16.92
N ASP A 76 -6.33 4.38 -17.68
CA ASP A 76 -7.73 4.58 -17.28
C ASP A 76 -8.06 3.80 -16.00
N LEU A 77 -7.53 2.57 -15.85
CA LEU A 77 -7.67 1.77 -14.63
C LEU A 77 -7.02 2.46 -13.42
N ARG A 78 -5.84 3.07 -13.58
CA ARG A 78 -5.18 3.80 -12.49
C ARG A 78 -5.93 5.08 -12.11
N LEU A 79 -6.44 5.83 -13.10
CA LEU A 79 -7.16 7.08 -12.87
C LEU A 79 -8.56 6.86 -12.26
N SER A 80 -9.19 5.73 -12.56
CA SER A 80 -10.52 5.38 -12.04
C SER A 80 -10.49 4.75 -10.64
N TRP A 81 -9.31 4.46 -10.11
CA TRP A 81 -9.17 3.86 -8.78
C TRP A 81 -9.75 4.78 -7.68
N ARG A 82 -10.56 4.19 -6.80
CA ARG A 82 -11.17 4.86 -5.65
C ARG A 82 -11.14 3.94 -4.43
N ASP A 83 -10.92 4.52 -3.25
CA ASP A 83 -11.12 3.81 -1.99
C ASP A 83 -12.62 3.67 -1.70
N HIS A 84 -13.17 2.48 -1.93
CA HIS A 84 -14.57 2.17 -1.63
C HIS A 84 -14.83 1.88 -0.15
N TRP A 85 -13.78 1.58 0.61
CA TRP A 85 -13.88 1.16 2.02
C TRP A 85 -13.73 2.32 2.99
N ASP A 86 -13.15 3.43 2.53
CA ASP A 86 -12.94 4.66 3.30
C ASP A 86 -12.18 4.34 4.60
N PHE A 87 -11.00 3.73 4.44
CA PHE A 87 -10.18 3.28 5.56
C PHE A 87 -9.67 4.44 6.41
N ASP A 88 -9.52 5.63 5.83
CA ASP A 88 -9.18 6.85 6.57
C ASP A 88 -10.18 7.11 7.70
N ARG A 89 -11.49 7.01 7.44
CA ARG A 89 -12.53 7.21 8.47
C ARG A 89 -12.57 6.06 9.49
N LYS A 90 -12.19 4.85 9.10
CA LYS A 90 -12.22 3.65 9.96
C LYS A 90 -10.98 3.51 10.84
N ALA A 91 -9.89 4.21 10.53
CA ALA A 91 -8.57 4.00 11.13
C ALA A 91 -8.59 4.00 12.67
N SER A 92 -9.26 4.97 13.30
CA SER A 92 -9.30 5.11 14.77
C SER A 92 -9.97 3.94 15.48
N GLN A 93 -10.87 3.22 14.80
CA GLN A 93 -11.61 2.09 15.35
C GLN A 93 -11.12 0.76 14.78
N PHE A 94 -10.15 0.76 13.87
CA PHE A 94 -9.75 -0.41 13.10
C PHE A 94 -9.31 -1.57 13.98
N ASP A 95 -8.39 -1.30 14.93
CA ASP A 95 -7.91 -2.33 15.85
C ASP A 95 -9.05 -2.89 16.72
N MET A 96 -10.02 -2.07 17.14
CA MET A 96 -11.19 -2.53 17.91
C MET A 96 -12.14 -3.38 17.07
N LEU A 97 -12.40 -2.99 15.81
CA LEU A 97 -13.22 -3.73 14.87
C LEU A 97 -12.66 -5.13 14.60
N LEU A 98 -11.33 -5.26 14.55
CA LEU A 98 -10.65 -6.55 14.44
C LEU A 98 -10.86 -7.45 15.67
N GLN A 99 -11.17 -6.89 16.85
CA GLN A 99 -11.48 -7.70 18.05
C GLN A 99 -12.93 -8.18 18.08
N ALA A 100 -13.86 -7.37 17.53
CA ALA A 100 -15.30 -7.57 17.65
C ALA A 100 -15.95 -8.31 16.46
N ALA A 101 -15.22 -8.51 15.35
CA ALA A 101 -15.74 -9.26 14.20
C ALA A 101 -16.03 -10.73 14.58
N PRO A 102 -16.90 -11.45 13.85
CA PRO A 102 -17.07 -12.91 13.95
C PRO A 102 -16.03 -13.67 13.10
N SER A 103 -15.64 -14.87 13.56
CA SER A 103 -14.51 -15.64 13.00
C SER A 103 -14.74 -16.07 11.57
N PHE A 104 -13.92 -15.53 10.66
CA PHE A 104 -13.85 -15.92 9.25
C PHE A 104 -12.96 -17.15 9.00
N VAL A 105 -12.43 -17.78 10.06
CA VAL A 105 -11.46 -18.86 9.96
C VAL A 105 -12.04 -20.12 10.61
N ASP A 106 -13.01 -20.74 9.95
CA ASP A 106 -13.17 -22.19 10.01
C ASP A 106 -12.21 -22.76 8.97
N ILE A 107 -10.91 -22.86 9.29
CA ILE A 107 -10.04 -23.77 8.56
C ILE A 107 -10.41 -25.16 9.04
N ALA A 108 -11.34 -25.77 8.30
CA ALA A 108 -11.61 -27.17 8.38
C ALA A 108 -10.34 -27.93 7.98
N ASP A 109 -9.68 -28.53 8.96
CA ASP A 109 -8.87 -29.73 8.74
C ASP A 109 -9.05 -30.66 9.96
N ASN A 110 -9.85 -31.70 9.71
CA ASN A 110 -10.00 -32.96 10.44
C ASN A 110 -10.53 -32.95 11.88
N GLU A 111 -11.80 -33.37 11.97
CA GLU A 111 -12.33 -34.36 12.92
C GLU A 111 -11.59 -34.52 14.26
N GLN A 112 -12.05 -33.81 15.29
CA GLN A 112 -12.72 -34.45 16.41
C GLN A 112 -13.41 -33.39 17.29
N GLN A 113 -14.58 -33.80 17.72
CA GLN A 113 -15.67 -33.02 18.28
C GLN A 113 -15.40 -32.69 19.75
N THR A 114 -15.15 -31.42 20.10
CA THR A 114 -15.44 -30.90 21.45
C THR A 114 -15.73 -29.40 21.40
N ASP A 115 -16.93 -29.05 21.85
CA ASP A 115 -17.45 -27.74 22.25
C ASP A 115 -17.51 -26.57 21.25
N LYS A 116 -18.76 -26.19 20.97
CA LYS A 116 -19.19 -24.94 20.36
C LYS A 116 -18.81 -23.73 21.24
N SER A 117 -17.53 -23.38 21.24
CA SER A 117 -17.11 -22.00 21.48
C SER A 117 -16.27 -21.58 20.29
N SER A 118 -16.92 -20.95 19.31
CA SER A 118 -16.23 -20.23 18.26
C SER A 118 -15.21 -19.31 18.93
N LEU A 119 -13.91 -19.61 18.77
CA LEU A 119 -12.83 -18.80 19.32
C LEU A 119 -13.07 -17.34 18.91
N PRO A 120 -12.97 -16.37 19.84
CA PRO A 120 -13.13 -14.95 19.52
C PRO A 120 -12.21 -14.54 18.36
N VAL A 121 -12.63 -13.67 17.46
CA VAL A 121 -11.81 -13.25 16.29
C VAL A 121 -10.48 -12.67 16.64
N HIS A 122 -10.40 -11.99 17.78
CA HIS A 122 -9.12 -11.53 18.30
C HIS A 122 -8.09 -12.68 18.37
N THR A 123 -8.54 -13.88 18.74
CA THR A 123 -7.72 -15.08 18.79
C THR A 123 -7.32 -15.59 17.41
N SER A 124 -8.19 -15.48 16.38
CA SER A 124 -7.87 -15.90 15.01
C SER A 124 -6.97 -14.91 14.27
N TYR A 125 -7.18 -13.59 14.45
CA TYR A 125 -6.29 -12.56 13.89
C TYR A 125 -4.89 -12.62 14.51
N GLN A 126 -4.79 -12.74 15.84
CA GLN A 126 -3.49 -12.88 16.50
C GLN A 126 -2.80 -14.21 16.14
N ALA A 127 -3.56 -15.29 16.00
CA ALA A 127 -3.04 -16.57 15.51
C ALA A 127 -2.53 -16.45 14.06
N ALA A 128 -3.25 -15.75 13.18
CA ALA A 128 -2.81 -15.48 11.83
C ALA A 128 -1.50 -14.67 11.81
N LEU A 129 -1.42 -13.59 12.59
CA LEU A 129 -0.18 -12.81 12.74
C LEU A 129 0.97 -13.68 13.25
N ALA A 130 0.73 -14.50 14.29
CA ALA A 130 1.75 -15.41 14.81
C ALA A 130 2.20 -16.44 13.76
N LYS A 131 1.27 -16.99 12.98
CA LYS A 131 1.56 -17.95 11.92
C LYS A 131 2.37 -17.32 10.79
N ILE A 132 1.99 -16.11 10.35
CA ILE A 132 2.74 -15.35 9.35
C ILE A 132 4.15 -15.08 9.85
N THR A 133 4.31 -14.64 11.10
CA THR A 133 5.64 -14.43 11.68
C THR A 133 6.46 -15.72 11.71
N GLN A 134 5.86 -16.87 12.03
CA GLN A 134 6.56 -18.16 11.97
C GLN A 134 7.01 -18.49 10.54
N LEU A 135 6.15 -18.30 9.54
CA LEU A 135 6.43 -18.61 8.13
C LEU A 135 7.48 -17.69 7.53
N VAL A 136 7.44 -16.40 7.86
CA VAL A 136 8.43 -15.40 7.42
C VAL A 136 9.80 -15.68 8.02
N SER A 137 9.86 -16.27 9.22
CA SER A 137 11.10 -16.57 9.96
C SER A 137 12.04 -15.35 10.02
N PRO A 138 11.67 -14.28 10.76
CA PRO A 138 12.35 -12.99 10.77
C PRO A 138 13.83 -13.10 11.06
N ILE A 139 14.63 -12.41 10.27
CA ILE A 139 16.09 -12.32 10.46
C ILE A 139 16.40 -10.91 10.94
N HIS A 140 17.19 -10.82 12.01
CA HIS A 140 17.62 -9.54 12.57
C HIS A 140 18.33 -8.67 11.52
N ASN A 141 18.06 -7.36 11.54
CA ASN A 141 18.60 -6.35 10.61
C ASN A 141 18.31 -6.58 9.11
N ARG A 142 17.44 -7.54 8.74
CA ARG A 142 16.95 -7.67 7.37
C ARG A 142 15.82 -6.68 7.11
N LYS A 143 15.80 -6.15 5.88
CA LYS A 143 14.74 -5.26 5.41
C LYS A 143 13.48 -6.07 5.05
N GLY A 144 12.31 -5.57 5.42
CA GLY A 144 11.02 -6.11 5.06
C GLY A 144 10.06 -5.03 4.57
N LEU A 145 9.05 -5.44 3.80
CA LEU A 145 7.99 -4.57 3.29
C LEU A 145 6.63 -5.18 3.67
N ASP A 146 5.81 -4.41 4.39
CA ASP A 146 4.42 -4.74 4.68
C ASP A 146 3.50 -3.91 3.78
N VAL A 147 2.75 -4.58 2.92
CA VAL A 147 1.86 -3.97 1.92
C VAL A 147 0.43 -4.08 2.40
N VAL A 148 -0.28 -2.95 2.46
CA VAL A 148 -1.59 -2.84 3.14
C VAL A 148 -1.42 -3.08 4.64
N THR A 149 -0.51 -2.31 5.26
CA THR A 149 -0.10 -2.51 6.65
C THR A 149 -1.21 -2.17 7.67
N GLY A 150 -2.23 -1.39 7.27
CA GLY A 150 -3.24 -0.85 8.16
C GLY A 150 -2.61 -0.05 9.30
N THR A 151 -3.02 -0.33 10.53
CA THR A 151 -2.46 0.26 11.76
C THR A 151 -1.10 -0.33 12.16
N GLY A 152 -0.47 -1.15 11.32
CA GLY A 152 0.90 -1.64 11.50
C GLY A 152 1.04 -2.92 12.32
N ASN A 153 -0.03 -3.70 12.51
CA ASN A 153 -0.03 -4.85 13.41
C ASN A 153 1.00 -5.94 13.03
N LEU A 154 1.17 -6.23 11.74
CA LEU A 154 2.18 -7.19 11.27
C LEU A 154 3.57 -6.55 11.23
N ALA A 155 3.71 -5.40 10.55
CA ALA A 155 4.97 -4.65 10.48
C ALA A 155 5.61 -4.43 11.86
N GLY A 156 4.84 -3.96 12.83
CA GLY A 156 5.33 -3.71 14.19
C GLY A 156 5.79 -4.97 14.90
N LYS A 157 5.09 -6.10 14.73
CA LYS A 157 5.50 -7.40 15.29
C LYS A 157 6.81 -7.90 14.70
N LEU A 158 7.00 -7.76 13.38
CA LEU A 158 8.26 -8.10 12.70
C LEU A 158 9.39 -7.16 13.11
N GLN A 159 9.09 -5.87 13.30
CA GLN A 159 10.07 -4.88 13.78
C GLN A 159 10.52 -5.16 15.21
N GLN A 160 9.63 -5.59 16.11
CA GLN A 160 9.98 -6.01 17.47
C GLN A 160 10.89 -7.25 17.50
N MET A 161 10.85 -8.08 16.45
CA MET A 161 11.79 -9.19 16.24
C MET A 161 13.12 -8.75 15.58
N GLY A 162 13.28 -7.44 15.38
CA GLY A 162 14.51 -6.81 14.93
C GLY A 162 14.68 -6.73 13.41
N MET A 163 13.60 -6.87 12.63
CA MET A 163 13.61 -6.50 11.21
C MET A 163 13.57 -4.99 11.02
N ILE A 164 14.09 -4.52 9.89
CA ILE A 164 13.97 -3.13 9.43
C ILE A 164 12.76 -3.07 8.50
N MET A 165 11.61 -2.62 9.02
CA MET A 165 10.36 -2.65 8.27
C MET A 165 10.10 -1.33 7.52
N SER A 166 9.66 -1.46 6.28
CA SER A 166 8.94 -0.43 5.54
C SER A 166 7.47 -0.83 5.46
N ALA A 167 6.57 0.12 5.61
CA ALA A 167 5.14 -0.15 5.64
C ALA A 167 4.43 0.78 4.66
N ILE A 168 3.53 0.23 3.85
CA ILE A 168 2.72 1.01 2.90
C ILE A 168 1.25 0.72 3.10
N ASP A 169 0.46 1.79 3.05
CA ASP A 169 -1.00 1.73 3.05
C ASP A 169 -1.53 2.89 2.21
N GLN A 170 -2.70 2.72 1.62
CA GLN A 170 -3.37 3.80 0.91
C GLN A 170 -3.92 4.84 1.89
N SER A 171 -4.28 4.42 3.10
CA SER A 171 -4.90 5.28 4.11
C SER A 171 -3.84 6.05 4.87
N LYS A 172 -3.93 7.38 4.78
CA LYS A 172 -3.06 8.30 5.55
C LYS A 172 -3.30 8.14 7.05
N GLN A 173 -4.55 7.94 7.48
CA GLN A 173 -4.85 7.77 8.89
C GLN A 173 -4.34 6.43 9.43
N MET A 174 -4.42 5.35 8.65
CA MET A 174 -3.80 4.06 8.99
C MET A 174 -2.28 4.22 9.19
N LEU A 175 -1.59 4.85 8.24
CA LEU A 175 -0.15 5.10 8.35
C LEU A 175 0.22 6.00 9.54
N LYS A 176 -0.61 7.01 9.86
CA LYS A 176 -0.40 7.87 11.04
C LYS A 176 -0.46 7.06 12.33
N LEU A 177 -1.44 6.15 12.45
CA LEU A 177 -1.56 5.26 13.60
C LEU A 177 -0.45 4.22 13.65
N CYS A 178 -0.07 3.62 12.50
CA CYS A 178 1.07 2.74 12.39
C CYS A 178 2.35 3.41 12.89
N ALA A 179 2.65 4.62 12.42
CA ALA A 179 3.83 5.37 12.84
C ALA A 179 3.78 5.74 14.34
N ALA A 180 2.61 6.09 14.88
CA ALA A 180 2.47 6.41 16.30
C ALA A 180 2.65 5.18 17.20
N LYS A 181 2.13 4.02 16.78
CA LYS A 181 2.13 2.78 17.56
C LYS A 181 3.53 2.17 17.73
N TYR A 182 4.42 2.36 16.75
CA TYR A 182 5.75 1.72 16.71
C TYR A 182 6.91 2.71 16.59
N ARG A 183 6.70 3.98 16.94
CA ARG A 183 7.76 4.98 17.01
C ARG A 183 8.80 4.53 18.05
N GLN A 184 10.03 4.28 17.61
CA GLN A 184 11.14 4.04 18.53
C GLN A 184 11.54 5.38 19.17
N THR A 185 11.60 5.42 20.50
CA THR A 185 12.20 6.52 21.29
C THR A 185 13.72 6.47 21.22
#